data_AF-A0A091PIV5-F1
#
_entry.id   AF-A0A091PIV5-F1
#
_cell.length_a   1.000
_cell.length_b   1.000
_cell.length_c   1.000
_cell.angle_alpha   90.00
_cell.angle_beta   90.00
_cell.angle_gamma   90.00
#
_symmetry.space_group_name_H-M   'P 1'
#
loop_
_entity.id
_entity.type
_entity.pdbx_description
1 polymer ?
#
loop_
_entity_poly.entity_id
_entity_poly.type
_entity_poly.pdbx_seq_one_letter_code
_entity_poly.pdbx_strand_id
1 'polypeptide(L)'
;LPDQDERAAELSREQNEKTIRSTQTALRNFREFLISKYPSETREIYVIPCKELDAYLASFFVDARQKDGSEYEPNSLANYQCGLERYLKEHRYGYSITRDKEFKRSQEALKQKQIELRCKGKGNKPHKSMKLTFADELILRKRGLLSRYNPEGLLNLVWLNNTKAFGHCTGFHGSTLKWGDIRLRVTETGLEYLEWMGPDNGDVNAKSKRGGTDSRVYATQHSPQTCPVQDYKEYAQRRPPAMRYEDAPFYLSIKPVVNLA
;
A
#
# COMPACT_ATOMS: atom_id res chain seq x y z
N LEU A 1 -31.80 2.49 18.63
CA LEU A 1 -30.66 2.27 17.72
C LEU A 1 -30.60 3.50 16.84
N PRO A 2 -29.61 4.40 16.98
CA PRO A 2 -29.54 5.59 16.13
C PRO A 2 -29.34 5.15 14.68
N ASP A 3 -30.08 5.79 13.80
CA ASP A 3 -30.39 5.35 12.45
C ASP A 3 -29.12 5.36 11.58
N GLN A 4 -28.90 4.32 10.79
CA GLN A 4 -27.71 4.22 9.93
C GLN A 4 -27.62 5.40 8.94
N ASP A 5 -28.76 6.01 8.62
CA ASP A 5 -28.90 7.19 7.78
C ASP A 5 -28.45 8.48 8.48
N GLU A 6 -28.73 8.63 9.78
CA GLU A 6 -28.24 9.75 10.59
C GLU A 6 -26.71 9.72 10.73
N ARG A 7 -26.16 8.51 10.93
CA ARG A 7 -24.72 8.28 11.00
C ARG A 7 -24.01 8.52 9.65
N ALA A 8 -24.65 8.17 8.53
CA ALA A 8 -24.13 8.44 7.19
C ALA A 8 -24.21 9.94 6.84
N ALA A 9 -25.28 10.62 7.24
CA ALA A 9 -25.45 12.06 7.08
C ALA A 9 -24.45 12.85 7.95
N GLU A 10 -24.21 12.44 9.20
CA GLU A 10 -23.17 13.00 10.06
C GLU A 10 -21.78 12.79 9.47
N LEU A 11 -21.43 11.59 9.00
CA LEU A 11 -20.16 11.33 8.33
C LEU A 11 -20.00 12.17 7.05
N SER A 12 -21.06 12.34 6.26
CA SER A 12 -21.05 13.20 5.07
C SER A 12 -20.90 14.69 5.43
N ARG A 13 -21.55 15.15 6.51
CA ARG A 13 -21.42 16.52 7.04
C ARG A 13 -20.02 16.78 7.59
N GLU A 14 -19.48 15.86 8.39
CA GLU A 14 -18.11 15.92 8.90
C GLU A 14 -17.06 15.89 7.76
N GLN A 15 -17.26 15.06 6.74
CA GLN A 15 -16.39 15.01 5.57
C GLN A 15 -16.43 16.35 4.82
N ASN A 16 -17.60 16.97 4.72
CA ASN A 16 -17.76 18.29 4.11
C ASN A 16 -17.09 19.40 4.95
N GLU A 17 -17.24 19.37 6.27
CA GLU A 17 -16.58 20.32 7.18
C GLU A 17 -15.05 20.22 7.13
N LYS A 18 -14.49 19.00 7.16
CA LYS A 18 -13.03 18.78 7.04
C LYS A 18 -12.53 19.35 5.72
N THR A 19 -13.31 19.18 4.66
CA THR A 19 -13.01 19.69 3.32
C THR A 19 -13.02 21.22 3.28
N ILE A 20 -14.02 21.86 3.88
CA ILE A 20 -14.10 23.33 4.00
C ILE A 20 -12.92 23.89 4.80
N ARG A 21 -12.64 23.33 5.99
CA ARG A 21 -11.52 23.77 6.84
C ARG A 21 -10.17 23.62 6.14
N SER A 22 -10.00 22.56 5.34
CA SER A 22 -8.81 22.35 4.52
C SER A 22 -8.66 23.40 3.43
N THR A 23 -9.75 23.80 2.74
CA THR A 23 -9.73 24.90 1.77
C THR A 23 -9.29 26.20 2.42
N GLN A 24 -9.96 26.58 3.51
CA GLN A 24 -9.69 27.85 4.21
C GLN A 24 -8.26 27.91 4.73
N THR A 25 -7.73 26.77 5.20
CA THR A 25 -6.34 26.67 5.61
C THR A 25 -5.40 26.87 4.42
N ALA A 26 -5.65 26.24 3.28
CA ALA A 26 -4.84 26.44 2.08
C ALA A 26 -4.82 27.91 1.63
N LEU A 27 -5.99 28.55 1.58
CA LEU A 27 -6.15 29.96 1.21
C LEU A 27 -5.41 30.89 2.17
N ARG A 28 -5.57 30.68 3.48
CA ARG A 28 -4.91 31.49 4.49
C ARG A 28 -3.38 31.41 4.36
N ASN A 29 -2.83 30.20 4.27
CA ASN A 29 -1.37 30.03 4.15
C ASN A 29 -0.84 30.63 2.84
N PHE A 30 -1.56 30.47 1.73
CA PHE A 30 -1.15 31.06 0.45
C PHE A 30 -1.22 32.60 0.49
N ARG A 31 -2.28 33.17 1.09
CA ARG A 31 -2.43 34.62 1.27
C ARG A 31 -1.35 35.21 2.18
N GLU A 32 -1.07 34.56 3.31
CA GLU A 32 0.01 34.96 4.22
C GLU A 32 1.37 34.93 3.49
N PHE A 33 1.62 33.89 2.69
CA PHE A 33 2.82 33.81 1.85
C PHE A 33 2.92 34.95 0.83
N LEU A 34 1.83 35.24 0.11
CA LEU A 34 1.80 36.36 -0.85
C LEU A 34 2.10 37.68 -0.18
N ILE A 35 1.46 37.98 0.96
CA ILE A 35 1.71 39.22 1.71
C ILE A 35 3.17 39.33 2.13
N SER A 36 3.76 38.22 2.59
CA SER A 36 5.15 38.21 3.06
C SER A 36 6.17 38.35 1.94
N LYS A 37 5.94 37.73 0.77
CA LYS A 37 6.95 37.63 -0.30
C LYS A 37 6.71 38.58 -1.47
N TYR A 38 5.45 38.94 -1.70
CA TYR A 38 4.97 39.79 -2.79
C TYR A 38 4.01 40.85 -2.23
N PRO A 39 4.49 41.79 -1.39
CA PRO A 39 3.62 42.73 -0.67
C PRO A 39 2.82 43.67 -1.58
N SER A 40 3.21 43.83 -2.85
CA SER A 40 2.46 44.57 -3.86
C SER A 40 1.28 43.79 -4.45
N GLU A 41 1.21 42.47 -4.26
CA GLU A 41 0.10 41.64 -4.71
C GLU A 41 -1.03 41.67 -3.67
N THR A 42 -2.10 42.36 -4.01
CA THR A 42 -3.29 42.52 -3.16
C THR A 42 -4.55 41.94 -3.78
N ARG A 43 -4.48 41.42 -5.01
CA ARG A 43 -5.63 40.85 -5.72
C ARG A 43 -6.06 39.55 -5.05
N GLU A 44 -7.36 39.28 -5.11
CA GLU A 44 -7.89 37.96 -4.75
C GLU A 44 -7.38 36.91 -5.75
N ILE A 45 -7.12 35.69 -5.28
CA ILE A 45 -6.43 34.64 -6.05
C ILE A 45 -7.12 34.31 -7.40
N TYR A 46 -8.45 34.40 -7.46
CA TYR A 46 -9.24 34.15 -8.67
C TYR A 46 -9.24 35.32 -9.68
N VAL A 47 -8.66 36.47 -9.32
CA VAL A 47 -8.50 37.65 -10.21
C VAL A 47 -7.12 37.65 -10.87
N ILE A 48 -6.15 36.93 -10.29
CA ILE A 48 -4.76 36.90 -10.78
C ILE A 48 -4.71 36.14 -12.13
N PRO A 49 -4.08 36.70 -13.19
CA PRO A 49 -3.91 35.99 -14.47
C PRO A 49 -3.11 34.69 -14.31
N CYS A 50 -3.42 33.67 -15.12
CA CYS A 50 -2.88 32.31 -14.93
C CYS A 50 -1.36 32.24 -14.91
N LYS A 51 -0.67 33.01 -15.77
CA LYS A 51 0.80 33.06 -15.80
C LYS A 51 1.41 33.62 -14.52
N GLU A 52 0.79 34.64 -13.93
CA GLU A 52 1.23 35.24 -12.67
C GLU A 52 0.93 34.32 -11.50
N LEU A 53 -0.29 33.74 -11.48
CA LEU A 53 -0.70 32.80 -10.45
C LEU A 53 0.18 31.53 -10.45
N ASP A 54 0.54 31.00 -11.61
CA ASP A 54 1.47 29.87 -11.75
C ASP A 54 2.86 30.20 -11.16
N ALA A 55 3.37 31.40 -11.40
CA ALA A 55 4.63 31.84 -10.82
C ALA A 55 4.58 31.95 -9.29
N TYR A 56 3.49 32.50 -8.75
CA TYR A 56 3.28 32.60 -7.30
C TYR A 56 3.13 31.23 -6.64
N LEU A 57 2.33 30.34 -7.23
CA LEU A 57 2.16 28.97 -6.74
C LEU A 57 3.46 28.18 -6.80
N ALA A 58 4.25 28.33 -7.87
CA ALA A 58 5.56 27.71 -7.96
C ALA A 58 6.49 28.17 -6.83
N SER A 59 6.54 29.48 -6.55
CA SER A 59 7.33 29.98 -5.42
C SER A 59 6.77 29.49 -4.08
N PHE A 60 5.46 29.48 -3.91
CA PHE A 60 4.81 28.98 -2.70
C PHE A 60 5.21 27.54 -2.41
N PHE A 61 5.14 26.64 -3.38
CA PHE A 61 5.49 25.23 -3.15
C PHE A 61 6.97 25.01 -2.83
N VAL A 62 7.87 25.89 -3.25
CA VAL A 62 9.30 25.81 -2.91
C VAL A 62 9.58 26.36 -1.50
N ASP A 63 8.98 27.49 -1.18
CA ASP A 63 9.38 28.33 -0.05
C ASP A 63 8.45 28.26 1.16
N ALA A 64 7.24 27.72 1.02
CA ALA A 64 6.30 27.61 2.12
C ALA A 64 6.92 26.79 3.28
N ARG A 65 6.80 27.33 4.49
CA ARG A 65 7.23 26.70 5.74
C ARG A 65 6.11 26.81 6.77
N GLN A 66 6.14 25.91 7.75
CA GLN A 66 5.26 25.99 8.92
C GLN A 66 5.60 27.24 9.76
N LYS A 67 4.73 27.58 10.71
CA LYS A 67 4.91 28.76 11.59
C LYS A 67 6.19 28.71 12.42
N ASP A 68 6.66 27.52 12.75
CA ASP A 68 7.91 27.27 13.47
C ASP A 68 9.16 27.25 12.54
N GLY A 69 8.98 27.55 11.25
CA GLY A 69 10.03 27.53 10.23
C GLY A 69 10.33 26.14 9.66
N SER A 70 9.71 25.07 10.18
CA SER A 70 9.95 23.72 9.69
C SER A 70 9.31 23.46 8.32
N GLU A 71 9.89 22.52 7.57
CA GLU A 71 9.34 22.07 6.28
C GLU A 71 7.96 21.42 6.45
N TYR A 72 7.09 21.53 5.44
CA TYR A 72 5.82 20.79 5.43
C TYR A 72 6.01 19.29 5.11
N GLU A 73 5.00 18.48 5.40
CA GLU A 73 4.91 17.11 4.88
C GLU A 73 4.54 17.11 3.38
N PRO A 74 5.05 16.15 2.57
CA PRO A 74 4.76 16.10 1.13
C PRO A 74 3.27 16.13 0.80
N ASN A 75 2.45 15.46 1.62
CA ASN A 75 1.00 15.39 1.41
C ASN A 75 0.28 16.67 1.86
N SER A 76 0.84 17.45 2.78
CA SER A 76 0.26 18.73 3.20
C SER A 76 0.24 19.73 2.04
N LEU A 77 1.33 19.79 1.27
CA LEU A 77 1.40 20.66 0.09
C LEU A 77 0.44 20.23 -1.03
N ALA A 78 0.26 18.92 -1.24
CA ALA A 78 -0.76 18.41 -2.16
C ALA A 78 -2.18 18.81 -1.72
N ASN A 79 -2.46 18.69 -0.41
CA ASN A 79 -3.74 19.10 0.15
C ASN A 79 -3.99 20.61 -0.03
N TYR A 80 -2.94 21.44 0.06
CA TYR A 80 -3.05 22.87 -0.25
C TYR A 80 -3.39 23.11 -1.72
N GLN A 81 -2.72 22.44 -2.67
CA GLN A 81 -3.07 22.53 -4.10
C GLN A 81 -4.53 22.15 -4.34
N CYS A 82 -5.01 21.04 -3.75
CA CYS A 82 -6.41 20.62 -3.87
C CYS A 82 -7.39 21.63 -3.27
N GLY A 83 -7.05 22.25 -2.13
CA GLY A 83 -7.88 23.29 -1.50
C GLY A 83 -7.97 24.55 -2.37
N LEU A 84 -6.86 25.00 -2.93
CA LEU A 84 -6.80 26.15 -3.83
C LEU A 84 -7.54 25.88 -5.15
N GLU A 85 -7.35 24.71 -5.76
CA GLU A 85 -8.09 24.27 -6.95
C GLU A 85 -9.61 24.29 -6.72
N ARG A 86 -10.07 23.76 -5.56
CA ARG A 86 -11.50 23.78 -5.22
C ARG A 86 -12.03 25.21 -5.13
N TYR A 87 -11.32 26.09 -4.43
CA TYR A 87 -11.73 27.49 -4.29
C TYR A 87 -11.77 28.23 -5.64
N LEU A 88 -10.77 28.04 -6.49
CA LEU A 88 -10.72 28.63 -7.83
C LEU A 88 -11.88 28.16 -8.70
N LYS A 89 -12.24 26.86 -8.65
CA LYS A 89 -13.41 26.32 -9.34
C LYS A 89 -14.72 26.92 -8.87
N GLU A 90 -14.91 27.07 -7.56
CA GLU A 90 -16.09 27.72 -6.98
C GLU A 90 -16.24 29.17 -7.50
N HIS A 91 -15.12 29.85 -7.77
CA HIS A 91 -15.08 31.22 -8.30
C HIS A 91 -15.01 31.26 -9.84
N ARG A 92 -15.26 30.13 -10.52
CA ARG A 92 -15.26 30.01 -12.00
C ARG A 92 -13.97 30.52 -12.65
N TYR A 93 -12.83 30.30 -11.99
CA TYR A 93 -11.53 30.60 -12.57
C TYR A 93 -11.34 29.79 -13.86
N GLY A 94 -10.84 30.44 -14.91
CA GLY A 94 -10.83 29.89 -16.27
C GLY A 94 -9.87 28.72 -16.52
N TYR A 95 -9.09 28.31 -15.51
CA TYR A 95 -8.05 27.29 -15.63
C TYR A 95 -8.02 26.38 -14.39
N SER A 96 -7.54 25.15 -14.57
CA SER A 96 -7.22 24.19 -13.51
C SER A 96 -5.73 24.23 -13.17
N ILE A 97 -5.41 24.57 -11.92
CA ILE A 97 -4.03 24.61 -11.43
C ILE A 97 -3.41 23.21 -11.30
N THR A 98 -4.23 22.17 -11.32
CA THR A 98 -3.80 20.76 -11.22
C THR A 98 -3.64 20.05 -12.56
N ARG A 99 -4.25 20.56 -13.63
CA ARG A 99 -4.34 19.83 -14.92
C ARG A 99 -3.83 20.62 -16.11
N ASP A 100 -3.99 21.94 -16.09
CA ASP A 100 -3.74 22.74 -17.28
C ASP A 100 -2.25 23.08 -17.41
N LYS A 101 -1.79 23.17 -18.66
CA LYS A 101 -0.39 23.41 -19.02
C LYS A 101 0.09 24.81 -18.61
N GLU A 102 -0.83 25.75 -18.48
CA GLU A 102 -0.60 27.11 -17.99
C GLU A 102 -0.06 27.11 -16.56
N PHE A 103 -0.28 26.02 -15.81
CA PHE A 103 0.21 25.80 -14.44
C PHE A 103 1.39 24.81 -14.36
N LYS A 104 2.08 24.58 -15.48
CA LYS A 104 3.18 23.59 -15.53
C LYS A 104 4.28 23.90 -14.52
N ARG A 105 4.64 25.18 -14.32
CA ARG A 105 5.73 25.56 -13.40
C ARG A 105 5.40 25.19 -11.97
N SER A 106 4.19 25.50 -11.52
CA SER A 106 3.74 25.21 -10.15
C SER A 106 3.55 23.72 -9.91
N GLN A 107 3.04 22.99 -10.91
CA GLN A 107 2.93 21.53 -10.87
C GLN A 107 4.31 20.85 -10.73
N GLU A 108 5.30 21.29 -11.53
CA GLU A 108 6.67 20.79 -11.46
C GLU A 108 7.34 21.17 -10.12
N ALA A 109 7.15 22.40 -9.65
CA ALA A 109 7.66 22.86 -8.36
C ALA A 109 7.12 22.01 -7.19
N LEU A 110 5.81 21.75 -7.17
CA LEU A 110 5.20 20.89 -6.16
C LEU A 110 5.77 19.47 -6.21
N LYS A 111 5.84 18.87 -7.41
CA LYS A 111 6.38 17.51 -7.59
C LYS A 111 7.83 17.43 -7.12
N GLN A 112 8.66 18.39 -7.50
CA GLN A 112 10.06 18.43 -7.11
C GLN A 112 10.21 18.61 -5.59
N LYS A 113 9.43 19.49 -4.98
CA LYS A 113 9.42 19.66 -3.52
C LYS A 113 9.00 18.38 -2.81
N GLN A 114 7.98 17.67 -3.31
CA GLN A 114 7.56 16.40 -2.72
C GLN A 114 8.66 15.33 -2.77
N ILE A 115 9.43 15.27 -3.86
CA ILE A 115 10.58 14.37 -3.98
C ILE A 115 11.66 14.75 -2.97
N GLU A 116 12.02 16.04 -2.91
CA GLU A 116 13.01 16.57 -1.97
C GLU A 116 12.65 16.23 -0.51
N LEU A 117 11.40 16.47 -0.12
CA LEU A 117 10.91 16.19 1.23
C LEU A 117 10.96 14.68 1.56
N ARG A 118 10.64 13.82 0.59
CA ARG A 118 10.76 12.35 0.74
C ARG A 118 12.22 11.91 0.89
N CYS A 119 13.13 12.52 0.12
CA CYS A 119 14.57 12.29 0.28
C CYS A 119 15.09 12.72 1.66
N LYS A 120 14.53 13.79 2.23
CA LYS A 120 14.79 14.25 3.60
C LYS A 120 14.09 13.40 4.69
N GLY A 121 13.44 12.30 4.32
CA GLY A 121 12.78 11.37 5.25
C GLY A 121 11.36 11.76 5.67
N LYS A 122 10.79 12.87 5.16
CA LYS A 122 9.39 13.25 5.37
C LYS A 122 8.44 12.43 4.49
N GLY A 123 7.17 12.37 4.86
CA GLY A 123 6.16 11.53 4.21
C GLY A 123 6.24 10.06 4.61
N ASN A 124 7.13 9.70 5.53
CA ASN A 124 7.13 8.40 6.17
C ASN A 124 6.00 8.36 7.19
N LYS A 125 5.00 7.51 6.93
CA LYS A 125 3.97 7.19 7.92
C LYS A 125 4.69 6.47 9.08
N PRO A 126 4.64 6.99 10.32
CA PRO A 126 5.34 6.38 11.47
C PRO A 126 4.88 4.93 11.75
N HIS A 127 3.72 4.54 11.21
CA HIS A 127 3.17 3.18 11.28
C HIS A 127 3.29 2.40 9.96
N LYS A 128 4.19 2.79 9.05
CA LYS A 128 4.40 2.00 7.84
C LYS A 128 5.03 0.66 8.25
N SER A 129 4.38 -0.45 7.89
CA SER A 129 4.92 -1.78 8.11
C SER A 129 6.33 -1.87 7.52
N MET A 130 7.32 -2.17 8.35
CA MET A 130 8.67 -2.44 7.87
C MET A 130 8.65 -3.73 7.05
N LYS A 131 9.54 -3.83 6.06
CA LYS A 131 9.75 -5.09 5.35
C LYS A 131 10.36 -6.11 6.30
N LEU A 132 9.82 -7.33 6.34
CA LEU A 132 10.44 -8.44 7.05
C LEU A 132 11.78 -8.76 6.41
N THR A 133 12.87 -8.65 7.18
CA THR A 133 14.23 -8.92 6.69
C THR A 133 14.64 -10.37 6.92
N PHE A 134 15.72 -10.81 6.26
CA PHE A 134 16.31 -12.12 6.51
C PHE A 134 16.76 -12.30 7.97
N ALA A 135 17.26 -11.23 8.60
CA ALA A 135 17.65 -11.26 10.01
C ALA A 135 16.43 -11.44 10.93
N ASP A 136 15.31 -10.78 10.61
CA ASP A 136 14.05 -10.96 11.35
C ASP A 136 13.55 -12.40 11.24
N GLU A 137 13.55 -12.98 10.03
CA GLU A 137 13.18 -14.39 9.83
C GLU A 137 14.06 -15.35 10.62
N LEU A 138 15.37 -15.09 10.68
CA LEU A 138 16.29 -15.90 11.47
C LEU A 138 15.99 -15.81 12.97
N ILE A 139 15.64 -14.63 13.48
CA ILE A 139 15.22 -14.44 14.87
C ILE A 139 13.92 -15.21 15.15
N LEU A 140 12.93 -15.12 14.26
CA LEU A 140 11.65 -15.83 14.41
C LEU A 140 11.85 -17.36 14.38
N ARG A 141 12.75 -17.86 13.53
CA ARG A 141 13.15 -19.28 13.51
C ARG A 141 13.83 -19.68 14.82
N LYS A 142 14.79 -18.89 15.31
CA LYS A 142 15.47 -19.14 16.59
C LYS A 142 14.50 -19.17 17.78
N ARG A 143 13.44 -18.35 17.74
CA ARG A 143 12.38 -18.32 18.77
C ARG A 143 11.34 -19.43 18.60
N GLY A 144 11.43 -20.28 17.58
CA GLY A 144 10.48 -21.35 17.32
C GLY A 144 9.15 -20.91 16.70
N LEU A 145 9.01 -19.61 16.37
CA LEU A 145 7.80 -19.02 15.76
C LEU A 145 7.65 -19.35 14.28
N LEU A 146 8.78 -19.64 13.61
CA LEU A 146 8.83 -20.21 12.27
C LEU A 146 9.60 -21.53 12.37
N SER A 147 8.90 -22.65 12.55
CA SER A 147 9.55 -23.91 12.94
C SER A 147 8.83 -25.13 12.39
N ARG A 148 9.57 -26.14 11.94
CA ARG A 148 9.00 -27.44 11.60
C ARG A 148 8.66 -28.28 12.83
N TYR A 149 9.16 -27.92 14.01
CA TYR A 149 9.14 -28.82 15.17
C TYR A 149 7.94 -28.65 16.09
N ASN A 150 7.09 -27.65 15.87
CA ASN A 150 5.86 -27.47 16.62
C ASN A 150 4.70 -27.03 15.70
N PRO A 151 3.44 -27.30 16.07
CA PRO A 151 2.30 -27.07 15.19
C PRO A 151 2.12 -25.60 14.78
N GLU A 152 2.22 -24.67 15.74
CA GLU A 152 1.99 -23.23 15.50
C GLU A 152 3.09 -22.63 14.64
N GLY A 153 4.35 -22.93 14.97
CA GLY A 153 5.50 -22.54 14.20
C GLY A 153 5.47 -23.08 12.77
N LEU A 154 4.93 -24.28 12.54
CA LEU A 154 4.84 -24.86 11.21
C LEU A 154 3.77 -24.17 10.39
N LEU A 155 2.62 -23.89 10.99
CA LEU A 155 1.54 -23.16 10.35
C LEU A 155 2.00 -21.75 9.96
N ASN A 156 2.64 -21.03 10.87
CA ASN A 156 3.20 -19.69 10.63
C ASN A 156 4.28 -19.71 9.52
N LEU A 157 5.14 -20.74 9.54
CA LEU A 157 6.20 -20.92 8.57
C LEU A 157 5.66 -21.11 7.15
N VAL A 158 4.69 -22.01 6.98
CA VAL A 158 4.08 -22.25 5.67
C VAL A 158 3.25 -21.04 5.21
N TRP A 159 2.51 -20.40 6.13
CA TRP A 159 1.77 -19.19 5.82
C TRP A 159 2.67 -18.05 5.32
N LEU A 160 3.81 -17.82 6.00
CA LEU A 160 4.78 -16.81 5.58
C LEU A 160 5.39 -17.17 4.24
N ASN A 161 5.81 -18.41 4.04
CA ASN A 161 6.40 -18.87 2.78
C ASN A 161 5.44 -18.68 1.61
N ASN A 162 4.18 -19.10 1.75
CA ASN A 162 3.16 -18.92 0.72
C ASN A 162 2.87 -17.45 0.44
N THR A 163 2.82 -16.61 1.47
CA THR A 163 2.59 -15.16 1.32
C THR A 163 3.76 -14.50 0.58
N LYS A 164 5.01 -14.86 0.92
CA LYS A 164 6.20 -14.37 0.22
C LYS A 164 6.27 -14.84 -1.24
N ALA A 165 5.80 -16.07 -1.47
CA ALA A 165 5.83 -16.74 -2.76
C ALA A 165 4.79 -16.24 -3.75
N PHE A 166 3.56 -16.07 -3.28
CA PHE A 166 2.38 -15.94 -4.12
C PHE A 166 1.55 -14.71 -3.77
N GLY A 167 1.92 -13.93 -2.74
CA GLY A 167 1.18 -12.75 -2.31
C GLY A 167 1.08 -11.64 -3.35
N HIS A 168 1.95 -11.64 -4.37
CA HIS A 168 1.88 -10.74 -5.52
C HIS A 168 1.06 -11.30 -6.69
N CYS A 169 0.72 -12.59 -6.67
CA CYS A 169 -0.11 -13.20 -7.71
C CYS A 169 -1.52 -12.62 -7.66
N THR A 170 -2.06 -12.29 -8.84
CA THR A 170 -3.44 -11.79 -8.94
C THR A 170 -4.41 -12.84 -8.42
N GLY A 171 -5.34 -12.43 -7.54
CA GLY A 171 -6.35 -13.31 -6.94
C GLY A 171 -5.86 -14.17 -5.78
N PHE A 172 -4.59 -14.08 -5.37
CA PHE A 172 -4.12 -14.78 -4.18
C PHE A 172 -4.69 -14.12 -2.91
N HIS A 173 -5.45 -14.90 -2.13
CA HIS A 173 -5.98 -14.49 -0.84
C HIS A 173 -5.69 -15.57 0.19
N GLY A 174 -4.68 -15.35 1.04
CA GLY A 174 -4.23 -16.35 2.01
C GLY A 174 -5.33 -16.85 2.96
N SER A 175 -6.32 -16.02 3.31
CA SER A 175 -7.42 -16.41 4.20
C SER A 175 -8.43 -17.38 3.57
N THR A 176 -8.56 -17.38 2.24
CA THR A 176 -9.50 -18.24 1.49
C THR A 176 -8.78 -19.32 0.69
N LEU A 177 -7.48 -19.50 0.94
CA LEU A 177 -6.63 -20.45 0.26
C LEU A 177 -7.13 -21.88 0.50
N LYS A 178 -7.29 -22.67 -0.57
CA LYS A 178 -7.67 -24.08 -0.51
C LYS A 178 -6.46 -24.98 -0.74
N TRP A 179 -6.55 -26.23 -0.29
CA TRP A 179 -5.48 -27.21 -0.36
C TRP A 179 -5.03 -27.48 -1.80
N GLY A 180 -5.97 -27.59 -2.74
CA GLY A 180 -5.70 -27.86 -4.15
C GLY A 180 -5.09 -26.69 -4.92
N ASP A 181 -5.12 -25.48 -4.36
CA ASP A 181 -4.67 -24.27 -5.06
C ASP A 181 -3.13 -24.15 -5.11
N ILE A 182 -2.41 -24.80 -4.20
CA ILE A 182 -0.94 -24.90 -4.24
C ILE A 182 -0.56 -26.36 -4.43
N ARG A 183 0.17 -26.65 -5.51
CA ARG A 183 0.55 -28.03 -5.87
C ARG A 183 2.06 -28.22 -5.85
N LEU A 184 2.50 -29.32 -5.25
CA LEU A 184 3.88 -29.80 -5.37
C LEU A 184 4.05 -30.47 -6.73
N ARG A 185 5.03 -30.00 -7.50
CA ARG A 185 5.39 -30.53 -8.81
C ARG A 185 6.89 -30.76 -8.89
N VAL A 186 7.30 -31.49 -9.92
CA VAL A 186 8.70 -31.80 -10.22
C VAL A 186 8.96 -31.42 -11.67
N THR A 187 10.10 -30.78 -11.92
CA THR A 187 10.57 -30.47 -13.27
C THR A 187 11.16 -31.72 -13.94
N GLU A 188 11.40 -31.65 -15.25
CA GLU A 188 12.07 -32.73 -16.01
C GLU A 188 13.46 -33.08 -15.44
N THR A 189 14.15 -32.12 -14.84
CA THR A 189 15.47 -32.31 -14.21
C THR A 189 15.38 -32.86 -12.77
N GLY A 190 14.19 -33.20 -12.29
CA GLY A 190 13.98 -33.70 -10.93
C GLY A 190 13.92 -32.62 -9.85
N LEU A 191 13.99 -31.33 -10.20
CA LEU A 191 13.87 -30.24 -9.23
C LEU A 191 12.41 -30.02 -8.84
N GLU A 192 12.13 -30.12 -7.53
CA GLU A 192 10.80 -29.94 -6.96
C GLU A 192 10.45 -28.46 -6.79
N TYR A 193 9.17 -28.12 -6.94
CA TYR A 193 8.65 -26.78 -6.76
C TYR A 193 7.17 -26.78 -6.34
N LEU A 194 6.74 -25.71 -5.68
CA LEU A 194 5.33 -25.42 -5.42
C LEU A 194 4.82 -24.48 -6.52
N GLU A 195 3.61 -24.72 -7.00
CA GLU A 195 2.94 -23.89 -8.01
C GLU A 195 1.58 -23.43 -7.49
N TRP A 196 1.31 -22.13 -7.63
CA TRP A 196 -0.03 -21.54 -7.42
C TRP A 196 -0.88 -21.74 -8.68
N MET A 197 -2.03 -22.39 -8.51
CA MET A 197 -2.90 -22.80 -9.63
C MET A 197 -3.91 -21.73 -10.07
N GLY A 198 -4.14 -20.69 -9.26
CA GLY A 198 -5.09 -19.61 -9.56
C GLY A 198 -6.56 -20.06 -9.66
N PRO A 199 -7.53 -19.13 -9.64
CA PRO A 199 -8.89 -19.46 -10.04
C PRO A 199 -8.92 -19.83 -11.53
N ASP A 200 -9.31 -21.07 -11.81
CA ASP A 200 -9.45 -21.74 -13.12
C ASP A 200 -8.71 -21.11 -14.30
N ASN A 201 -7.64 -21.78 -14.75
CA ASN A 201 -7.10 -21.69 -16.11
C ASN A 201 -8.10 -22.24 -17.16
N GLY A 202 -9.31 -21.67 -17.19
CA GLY A 202 -10.40 -22.04 -18.10
C GLY A 202 -10.26 -21.45 -19.51
N ASP A 203 -9.19 -20.72 -19.82
CA ASP A 203 -8.99 -20.15 -21.15
C ASP A 203 -7.59 -20.44 -21.68
N VAL A 204 -7.50 -21.49 -22.50
CA VAL A 204 -6.30 -21.97 -23.20
C VAL A 204 -5.84 -20.98 -24.29
N ASN A 205 -6.37 -19.74 -24.34
CA ASN A 205 -6.11 -18.83 -25.46
C ASN A 205 -5.59 -17.42 -25.11
N ALA A 206 -5.19 -17.15 -23.87
CA ALA A 206 -4.51 -15.90 -23.53
C ALA A 206 -2.98 -16.06 -23.59
N LYS A 207 -2.42 -16.21 -24.79
CA LYS A 207 -1.01 -15.86 -25.05
C LYS A 207 -0.84 -14.35 -24.93
N SER A 208 -0.86 -13.82 -23.70
CA SER A 208 -0.33 -12.50 -23.40
C SER A 208 0.90 -12.69 -22.50
N LYS A 209 2.06 -12.44 -23.10
CA LYS A 209 3.38 -12.45 -22.49
C LYS A 209 3.43 -11.52 -21.27
N ARG A 210 3.25 -12.04 -20.06
CA ARG A 210 3.89 -11.55 -18.82
C ARG A 210 4.10 -12.74 -17.85
N GLY A 211 5.33 -13.27 -17.85
CA GLY A 211 5.96 -13.94 -16.70
C GLY A 211 5.40 -15.29 -16.23
N GLY A 212 5.60 -16.37 -16.98
CA GLY A 212 5.34 -17.76 -16.53
C GLY A 212 6.23 -18.27 -15.39
N THR A 213 6.88 -17.37 -14.64
CA THR A 213 7.79 -17.63 -13.52
C THR A 213 7.26 -17.15 -12.17
N ASP A 214 6.19 -16.35 -12.15
CA ASP A 214 5.76 -15.62 -10.94
C ASP A 214 4.87 -16.42 -9.99
N SER A 215 4.48 -17.64 -10.36
CA SER A 215 3.59 -18.50 -9.56
C SER A 215 4.29 -19.77 -9.06
N ARG A 216 5.63 -19.82 -9.07
CA ARG A 216 6.41 -21.01 -8.68
C ARG A 216 7.46 -20.71 -7.62
N VAL A 217 7.66 -21.66 -6.72
CA VAL A 217 8.75 -21.63 -5.72
C VAL A 217 9.50 -22.95 -5.72
N TYR A 218 10.80 -22.88 -5.99
CA TYR A 218 11.65 -24.06 -6.11
C TYR A 218 12.24 -24.50 -4.77
N ALA A 219 12.56 -25.80 -4.68
CA ALA A 219 13.30 -26.34 -3.56
C ALA A 219 14.73 -25.77 -3.52
N THR A 220 15.20 -25.36 -2.34
CA THR A 220 16.57 -24.90 -2.13
C THR A 220 17.46 -26.06 -1.68
N GLN A 221 18.26 -26.61 -2.61
CA GLN A 221 19.13 -27.76 -2.33
C GLN A 221 20.25 -27.43 -1.32
N HIS A 222 20.80 -26.22 -1.37
CA HIS A 222 21.93 -25.81 -0.51
C HIS A 222 21.51 -25.30 0.87
N SER A 223 20.21 -25.23 1.18
CA SER A 223 19.71 -24.75 2.49
C SER A 223 18.41 -25.46 2.86
N PRO A 224 18.47 -26.78 3.15
CA PRO A 224 17.26 -27.59 3.39
C PRO A 224 16.46 -27.14 4.61
N GLN A 225 17.09 -26.47 5.58
CA GLN A 225 16.43 -25.94 6.78
C GLN A 225 15.55 -24.72 6.52
N THR A 226 15.78 -24.01 5.40
CA THR A 226 15.00 -22.85 4.98
C THR A 226 14.23 -23.11 3.68
N CYS A 227 14.20 -24.37 3.23
CA CYS A 227 13.56 -24.76 1.99
C CYS A 227 12.03 -24.73 2.11
N PRO A 228 11.33 -23.86 1.35
CA PRO A 228 9.87 -23.74 1.42
C PRO A 228 9.15 -25.01 0.94
N VAL A 229 9.74 -25.76 0.00
CA VAL A 229 9.19 -27.06 -0.45
C VAL A 229 9.23 -28.09 0.68
N GLN A 230 10.32 -28.11 1.46
CA GLN A 230 10.43 -29.01 2.61
C GLN A 230 9.48 -28.58 3.74
N ASP A 231 9.33 -27.28 3.97
CA ASP A 231 8.35 -26.72 4.92
C ASP A 231 6.92 -27.16 4.55
N TYR A 232 6.56 -27.08 3.27
CA TYR A 232 5.27 -27.54 2.74
C TYR A 232 5.08 -29.05 2.92
N LYS A 233 6.10 -29.87 2.62
CA LYS A 233 6.02 -31.33 2.75
C LYS A 233 5.77 -31.76 4.20
N GLU A 234 6.45 -31.14 5.15
CA GLU A 234 6.24 -31.39 6.57
C GLU A 234 4.79 -31.05 6.98
N TYR A 235 4.27 -29.93 6.49
CA TYR A 235 2.89 -29.56 6.73
C TYR A 235 1.91 -30.55 6.11
N ALA A 236 2.11 -30.92 4.84
CA ALA A 236 1.29 -31.90 4.12
C ALA A 236 1.23 -33.26 4.85
N GLN A 237 2.37 -33.72 5.36
CA GLN A 237 2.46 -34.98 6.11
C GLN A 237 1.61 -34.95 7.39
N ARG A 238 1.62 -33.82 8.10
CA ARG A 238 0.87 -33.64 9.36
C ARG A 238 -0.59 -33.26 9.17
N ARG A 239 -1.03 -32.96 7.94
CA ARG A 239 -2.45 -32.72 7.65
C ARG A 239 -3.26 -34.00 7.92
N PRO A 240 -4.38 -33.90 8.66
CA PRO A 240 -5.31 -35.01 8.84
C PRO A 240 -5.78 -35.56 7.48
N PRO A 241 -5.91 -36.89 7.31
CA PRO A 241 -6.36 -37.49 6.05
C PRO A 241 -7.68 -36.90 5.53
N ALA A 242 -8.63 -36.63 6.43
CA ALA A 242 -9.92 -36.00 6.11
C ALA A 242 -9.82 -34.58 5.53
N MET A 243 -8.67 -33.91 5.64
CA MET A 243 -8.46 -32.52 5.17
C MET A 243 -7.50 -32.44 3.97
N ARG A 244 -7.36 -33.52 3.20
CA ARG A 244 -6.47 -33.60 2.02
C ARG A 244 -7.22 -33.50 0.68
N TYR A 245 -8.53 -33.26 0.69
CA TYR A 245 -9.31 -32.99 -0.53
C TYR A 245 -9.03 -31.57 -1.05
N GLU A 246 -9.23 -31.34 -2.35
CA GLU A 246 -8.80 -30.10 -3.02
C GLU A 246 -9.44 -28.85 -2.43
N ASP A 247 -10.75 -28.89 -2.14
CA ASP A 247 -11.49 -27.75 -1.58
C ASP A 247 -11.29 -27.53 -0.07
N ALA A 248 -10.49 -28.36 0.61
CA ALA A 248 -10.26 -28.20 2.04
C ALA A 248 -9.51 -26.87 2.31
N PRO A 249 -9.78 -26.16 3.42
CA PRO A 249 -8.99 -25.00 3.81
C PRO A 249 -7.50 -25.32 3.85
N PHE A 250 -6.68 -24.48 3.25
CA PHE A 250 -5.23 -24.68 3.23
C PHE A 250 -4.65 -24.53 4.63
N TYR A 251 -5.06 -23.51 5.39
CA TYR A 251 -4.59 -23.32 6.77
C TYR A 251 -5.59 -23.92 7.76
N LEU A 252 -5.16 -24.97 8.46
CA LEU A 252 -5.95 -25.62 9.51
C LEU A 252 -5.64 -24.98 10.87
N SER A 253 -6.68 -24.46 11.54
CA SER A 253 -6.55 -23.94 12.90
C SER A 253 -6.09 -25.04 13.86
N ILE A 254 -5.14 -24.71 14.72
CA ILE A 254 -4.70 -25.60 15.80
C ILE A 254 -5.73 -25.46 16.91
N LYS A 255 -6.62 -26.44 17.05
CA LYS A 255 -7.47 -26.51 18.24
C LYS A 255 -6.60 -26.98 19.39
N PRO A 256 -6.54 -26.27 20.53
CA PRO A 256 -5.94 -26.83 21.73
C PRO A 256 -6.70 -28.12 22.06
N VAL A 257 -5.96 -29.19 22.34
CA VAL A 257 -6.55 -30.40 22.91
C VAL A 257 -6.99 -30.01 24.32
N VAL A 258 -8.25 -29.67 24.47
CA VAL A 258 -8.87 -29.65 25.79
C VAL A 258 -8.95 -31.12 26.17
N ASN A 259 -8.03 -31.57 27.03
CA ASN A 259 -8.16 -32.87 27.67
C ASN A 259 -9.49 -32.82 28.44
N LEU A 260 -10.53 -33.42 27.89
CA LEU A 260 -11.70 -33.83 28.66
C LEU A 260 -11.23 -35.02 29.51
N ALA A 261 -10.64 -34.70 30.65
CA ALA A 261 -10.49 -35.60 31.77
C ALA A 261 -11.79 -35.58 32.59
#